data_AF-A0A6B2QD42-F1
#
_entry.id   AF-A0A6B2QD42-F1
#
_cell.length_a   1.000
_cell.length_b   1.000
_cell.length_c   1.000
_cell.angle_alpha   90.00
_cell.angle_beta   90.00
_cell.angle_gamma   90.00
#
_symmetry.space_group_name_H-M   'P 1'
#
loop_
_entity.id
_entity.type
_entity.pdbx_description
1 polymer ?
#
loop_
_entity_poly.entity_id
_entity_poly.type
_entity_poly.pdbx_seq_one_letter_code
_entity_poly.pdbx_strand_id
1 'polypeptide(L)'
;KQKYLEAEATLKEELEDLAIGFESKFQPIHTKHWRFDFHIVKLRLLIEIEGGPWSGGRGGKLSNKAWNLDRYDLAEEMGYKIERFHPDSILSGYVINWIKSELARIEDGANKTISTD
;
A
#
# COMPACT_ATOMS: atom_id res chain seq x y z
N LYS A 1 18.28 3.04 0.03
CA LYS A 1 17.97 2.88 1.47
C LYS A 1 17.53 4.20 2.12
N GLN A 2 18.30 5.29 2.04
CA GLN A 2 17.89 6.57 2.64
C GLN A 2 16.55 7.09 2.09
N LYS A 3 16.40 7.18 0.76
CA LYS A 3 15.14 7.60 0.13
C LYS A 3 13.93 6.77 0.53
N TYR A 4 14.10 5.45 0.74
CA TYR A 4 13.02 4.59 1.21
C TYR A 4 12.58 4.98 2.62
N LEU A 5 13.53 5.18 3.54
CA LEU A 5 13.22 5.53 4.93
C LEU A 5 12.53 6.90 5.02
N GLU A 6 12.98 7.84 4.19
CA GLU A 6 12.37 9.16 4.05
C GLU A 6 10.93 9.03 3.53
N ALA A 7 10.72 8.29 2.43
CA ALA A 7 9.38 8.06 1.88
C ALA A 7 8.45 7.31 2.85
N GLU A 8 8.93 6.29 3.56
CA GLU A 8 8.17 5.57 4.58
C GLU A 8 7.73 6.54 5.70
N ALA A 9 8.63 7.40 6.18
CA ALA A 9 8.33 8.37 7.21
C ALA A 9 7.34 9.45 6.72
N THR A 10 7.58 10.02 5.54
CA THR A 10 6.71 11.05 4.94
C THR A 10 5.30 10.55 4.73
N LEU A 11 5.11 9.39 4.08
CA LEU A 11 3.78 8.86 3.85
C LEU A 11 3.06 8.56 5.16
N LYS A 12 3.78 8.08 6.18
CA LYS A 12 3.20 7.83 7.49
C LYS A 12 2.68 9.13 8.13
N GLU A 13 3.49 10.17 8.16
CA GLU A 13 3.12 11.49 8.70
C GLU A 13 1.91 12.07 7.94
N GLU A 14 1.93 12.03 6.61
CA GLU A 14 0.82 12.51 5.78
C GLU A 14 -0.51 11.76 6.05
N LEU A 15 -0.45 10.43 6.25
CA LEU A 15 -1.62 9.63 6.60
C LEU A 15 -2.15 9.97 8.00
N GLU A 16 -1.26 10.19 8.97
CA GLU A 16 -1.61 10.61 10.34
C GLU A 16 -2.25 12.00 10.34
N ASP A 17 -1.64 12.96 9.66
CA ASP A 17 -2.12 14.36 9.56
C ASP A 17 -3.50 14.46 8.92
N LEU A 18 -3.77 13.61 7.92
CA LEU A 18 -5.06 13.55 7.23
C LEU A 18 -6.06 12.64 7.92
N ALA A 19 -5.71 12.05 9.08
CA ALA A 19 -6.53 11.08 9.80
C ALA A 19 -7.03 9.90 8.93
N ILE A 20 -6.22 9.47 7.97
CA ILE A 20 -6.51 8.31 7.12
C ILE A 20 -6.13 7.06 7.90
N GLY A 21 -7.08 6.13 8.09
CA GLY A 21 -6.80 4.87 8.80
C GLY A 21 -5.81 3.96 8.05
N PHE A 22 -4.68 3.65 8.68
CA PHE A 22 -3.66 2.74 8.11
C PHE A 22 -3.02 1.82 9.16
N GLU A 23 -2.36 0.77 8.67
CA GLU A 23 -1.47 -0.09 9.45
C GLU A 23 -0.09 -0.16 8.77
N SER A 24 0.98 0.14 9.50
CA SER A 24 2.35 -0.02 8.99
C SER A 24 2.85 -1.46 9.14
N LYS A 25 3.72 -1.89 8.21
CA LYS A 25 4.37 -3.22 8.24
C LYS A 25 3.35 -4.36 8.29
N PHE A 26 2.21 -4.16 7.62
CA PHE A 26 1.05 -5.03 7.66
C PHE A 26 1.35 -6.42 7.07
N GLN A 27 0.78 -7.45 7.70
CA GLN A 27 0.91 -8.85 7.28
C GLN A 27 -0.47 -9.52 7.30
N PRO A 28 -1.18 -9.62 6.16
CA PRO A 28 -2.48 -10.28 6.12
C PRO A 28 -2.35 -11.80 6.37
N ILE A 29 -1.19 -12.38 6.04
CA ILE A 29 -0.85 -13.76 6.35
C ILE A 29 0.42 -13.74 7.20
N HIS A 30 0.39 -14.43 8.34
CA HIS A 30 1.48 -14.46 9.34
C HIS A 30 2.65 -15.35 8.90
N THR A 31 3.23 -15.05 7.74
CA THR A 31 4.44 -15.69 7.22
C THR A 31 5.42 -14.62 6.75
N LYS A 32 6.72 -14.92 6.81
CA LYS A 32 7.83 -13.97 6.56
C LYS A 32 7.85 -13.31 5.17
N HIS A 33 6.99 -13.71 4.24
CA HIS A 33 6.94 -13.24 2.85
C HIS A 33 5.79 -12.26 2.58
N TRP A 34 4.89 -12.07 3.53
CA TRP A 34 3.60 -11.40 3.34
C TRP A 34 3.55 -10.01 3.94
N ARG A 35 4.67 -9.29 3.98
CA ARG A 35 4.73 -7.98 4.61
C ARG A 35 4.70 -6.85 3.58
N PHE A 36 3.76 -5.94 3.77
CA PHE A 36 3.60 -4.69 3.02
C PHE A 36 3.99 -3.50 3.89
N ASP A 37 4.43 -2.40 3.30
CA ASP A 37 4.86 -1.22 4.06
C ASP A 37 3.66 -0.55 4.74
N PHE A 38 2.53 -0.43 4.02
CA PHE A 38 1.28 0.10 4.56
C PHE A 38 0.06 -0.70 4.10
N HIS A 39 -0.99 -0.71 4.92
CA HIS A 39 -2.34 -1.09 4.57
C HIS A 39 -3.28 0.09 4.82
N ILE A 40 -3.92 0.63 3.78
CA ILE A 40 -4.95 1.67 3.88
C ILE A 40 -6.30 0.98 4.08
N VAL A 41 -6.81 1.03 5.31
CA VAL A 41 -7.89 0.14 5.78
C VAL A 41 -9.17 0.30 4.97
N LYS A 42 -9.61 1.55 4.77
CA LYS A 42 -10.87 1.86 4.06
C LYS A 42 -10.82 1.46 2.57
N LEU A 43 -9.63 1.46 1.97
CA LEU A 43 -9.43 1.08 0.57
C LEU A 43 -9.13 -0.41 0.38
N ARG A 44 -8.88 -1.16 1.47
CA ARG A 44 -8.23 -2.49 1.41
C ARG A 44 -7.01 -2.46 0.48
N LEU A 45 -6.20 -1.41 0.59
CA LEU A 45 -5.05 -1.18 -0.28
C LEU A 45 -3.76 -1.51 0.46
N LEU A 46 -2.94 -2.37 -0.13
CA LEU A 46 -1.60 -2.72 0.32
C LEU A 46 -0.58 -1.94 -0.49
N ILE A 47 0.31 -1.22 0.19
CA ILE A 47 1.33 -0.38 -0.44
C ILE A 47 2.72 -0.97 -0.19
N GLU A 48 3.53 -1.05 -1.25
CA GLU A 48 4.96 -1.29 -1.18
C GLU A 48 5.77 -0.09 -1.69
N ILE A 49 6.86 0.23 -1.00
CA ILE A 49 7.81 1.26 -1.39
C ILE A 49 9.06 0.61 -1.97
N GLU A 50 9.46 1.03 -3.16
CA GLU A 50 10.66 0.47 -3.80
C GLU A 50 11.94 0.72 -3.01
N GLY A 51 12.85 -0.26 -3.05
CA GLY A 51 14.12 -0.19 -2.32
C GLY A 51 13.95 -0.40 -0.82
N GLY A 52 12.74 -0.75 -0.36
CA GLY A 52 12.46 -1.24 0.97
C GLY A 52 13.02 -2.65 1.22
N PRO A 53 13.19 -3.04 2.49
CA PRO A 53 13.79 -4.33 2.85
C PRO A 53 12.96 -5.54 2.37
N TRP A 54 11.70 -5.31 1.99
CA TRP A 54 10.69 -6.31 1.63
C TRP A 54 10.38 -6.32 0.13
N SER A 55 10.73 -5.24 -0.57
CA SER A 55 10.56 -5.06 -2.02
C SER A 55 11.60 -5.88 -2.82
N GLY A 56 11.59 -7.21 -2.67
CA GLY A 56 12.43 -8.25 -3.29
C GLY A 56 13.81 -7.89 -3.88
N GLY A 57 14.51 -6.91 -3.31
CA GLY A 57 15.89 -6.52 -3.64
C GLY A 57 16.92 -7.48 -3.07
N ARG A 58 16.57 -8.76 -2.87
CA ARG A 58 17.52 -9.80 -2.50
C ARG A 58 18.27 -10.22 -3.76
N GLY A 59 19.56 -9.91 -3.87
CA GLY A 59 20.37 -10.42 -4.98
C GLY A 59 20.41 -11.96 -5.03
N GLY A 60 20.57 -12.52 -6.23
CA GLY A 60 20.74 -13.96 -6.46
C GLY A 60 19.43 -14.73 -6.64
N LYS A 61 19.47 -16.08 -6.54
CA LYS A 61 18.35 -17.01 -6.79
C LYS A 61 17.07 -16.78 -5.98
N LEU A 62 17.10 -15.89 -4.98
CA LEU A 62 15.97 -15.59 -4.08
C LEU A 62 15.33 -14.22 -4.36
N SER A 63 15.83 -13.45 -5.34
CA SER A 63 15.25 -12.15 -5.75
C SER A 63 13.76 -12.28 -6.01
N ASN A 64 13.37 -13.33 -6.73
CA ASN A 64 12.00 -13.52 -7.19
C ASN A 64 11.07 -14.19 -6.16
N LYS A 65 11.60 -14.75 -5.05
CA LYS A 65 10.75 -15.43 -4.05
C LYS A 65 9.94 -14.48 -3.18
N ALA A 66 10.38 -13.23 -3.02
CA ALA A 66 9.56 -12.18 -2.40
C ALA A 66 8.46 -11.67 -3.35
N TRP A 67 8.62 -11.91 -4.66
CA TRP A 67 7.70 -11.57 -5.75
C TRP A 67 7.00 -12.82 -6.29
N ASN A 68 6.66 -13.78 -5.43
CA ASN A 68 5.94 -14.95 -5.92
C ASN A 68 4.54 -14.49 -6.38
N LEU A 69 4.15 -14.78 -7.61
CA LEU A 69 2.85 -14.42 -8.18
C LEU A 69 1.71 -14.85 -7.23
N ASP A 70 1.86 -16.04 -6.64
CA ASP A 70 0.98 -16.58 -5.59
C ASP A 70 0.68 -15.61 -4.43
N ARG A 71 1.60 -14.68 -4.10
CA ARG A 71 1.39 -13.70 -3.03
C ARG A 71 0.41 -12.61 -3.45
N TYR A 72 0.57 -12.10 -4.67
CA TYR A 72 -0.32 -11.07 -5.17
C TYR A 72 -1.68 -11.66 -5.51
N ASP A 73 -1.69 -12.80 -6.18
CA ASP A 73 -2.91 -13.53 -6.51
C ASP A 73 -3.74 -13.81 -5.24
N LEU A 74 -3.11 -14.35 -4.19
CA LEU A 74 -3.83 -14.63 -2.94
C LEU A 74 -4.24 -13.35 -2.20
N ALA A 75 -3.47 -12.26 -2.27
CA ALA A 75 -3.88 -10.99 -1.67
C ALA A 75 -5.09 -10.39 -2.41
N GLU A 76 -5.10 -10.48 -3.74
CA GLU A 76 -6.24 -10.08 -4.59
C GLU A 76 -7.47 -10.97 -4.33
N GLU A 77 -7.29 -12.29 -4.18
CA GLU A 77 -8.35 -13.22 -3.77
C GLU A 77 -8.92 -12.86 -2.39
N MET A 78 -8.09 -12.37 -1.47
CA MET A 78 -8.53 -11.81 -0.18
C MET A 78 -9.19 -10.43 -0.31
N GLY A 79 -9.33 -9.90 -1.53
CA GLY A 79 -9.96 -8.62 -1.82
C GLY A 79 -9.09 -7.42 -1.46
N TYR A 80 -7.76 -7.57 -1.46
CA TYR A 80 -6.84 -6.45 -1.35
C TYR A 80 -6.44 -5.97 -2.75
N LYS A 81 -6.36 -4.65 -2.89
CA LYS A 81 -5.61 -4.03 -4.00
C LYS A 81 -4.16 -3.88 -3.58
N ILE A 82 -3.21 -4.07 -4.48
CA ILE A 82 -1.79 -3.90 -4.19
C ILE A 82 -1.20 -2.87 -5.14
N GLU A 83 -0.44 -1.91 -4.61
CA GLU A 83 0.26 -0.90 -5.41
C GLU A 83 1.69 -0.72 -4.92
N ARG A 84 2.59 -0.52 -5.88
CA ARG A 84 4.01 -0.29 -5.63
C ARG A 84 4.41 1.09 -6.11
N PHE A 85 5.07 1.85 -5.25
CA PHE A 85 5.49 3.22 -5.56
C PHE A 85 6.99 3.41 -5.39
N HIS A 86 7.58 4.12 -6.35
CA HIS A 86 8.94 4.63 -6.21
C HIS A 86 8.97 5.69 -5.08
N PRO A 87 10.01 5.70 -4.22
CA PRO A 87 10.15 6.69 -3.14
C PRO A 87 9.93 8.14 -3.60
N ASP A 88 10.43 8.50 -4.78
CA ASP A 88 10.29 9.86 -5.33
C ASP A 88 8.81 10.24 -5.59
N SER A 89 7.95 9.29 -5.93
CA SER A 89 6.50 9.53 -6.08
C SER A 89 5.84 9.84 -4.73
N ILE A 90 6.30 9.20 -3.66
CA ILE A 90 5.82 9.50 -2.31
C ILE A 90 6.29 10.88 -1.88
N LEU A 91 7.59 11.15 -2.00
CA LEU A 91 8.20 12.42 -1.59
C LEU A 91 7.69 13.62 -2.41
N SER A 92 7.17 13.39 -3.61
CA SER A 92 6.51 14.43 -4.42
C SER A 92 5.08 14.77 -3.96
N GLY A 93 4.51 14.03 -3.00
CA GLY A 93 3.10 14.14 -2.60
C GLY A 93 2.11 13.52 -3.59
N TYR A 94 2.59 12.86 -4.65
CA TYR A 94 1.71 12.20 -5.62
C TYR A 94 0.88 11.09 -4.96
N VAL A 95 1.53 10.23 -4.16
CA VAL A 95 0.87 9.04 -3.59
C VAL A 95 -0.25 9.42 -2.63
N ILE A 96 -0.04 10.40 -1.75
CA ILE A 96 -1.10 10.83 -0.82
C ILE A 96 -2.28 11.46 -1.55
N ASN A 97 -2.04 12.27 -2.58
CA ASN A 97 -3.09 12.87 -3.39
C ASN A 97 -3.88 11.81 -4.17
N TRP A 98 -3.20 10.77 -4.64
CA TRP A 98 -3.83 9.63 -5.27
C TRP A 98 -4.71 8.84 -4.27
N ILE A 99 -4.21 8.52 -3.07
CA ILE A 99 -4.99 7.86 -2.01
C ILE A 99 -6.26 8.65 -1.67
N LYS A 100 -6.16 9.97 -1.52
CA LYS A 100 -7.32 10.85 -1.28
C LYS A 100 -8.35 10.76 -2.40
N SER A 101 -7.88 10.73 -3.65
CA SER A 101 -8.76 10.62 -4.81
C SER A 101 -9.50 9.29 -4.82
N GLU A 102 -8.82 8.18 -4.50
CA GLU A 102 -9.46 6.86 -4.40
C GLU A 102 -10.48 6.79 -3.26
N LEU A 103 -10.18 7.41 -2.11
CA LEU A 103 -11.13 7.51 -1.00
C LEU A 103 -12.40 8.27 -1.40
N ALA A 104 -12.25 9.42 -2.08
CA ALA A 104 -13.36 10.21 -2.58
C ALA A 104 -14.24 9.43 -3.57
N ARG A 105 -13.64 8.64 -4.48
CA ARG A 105 -14.39 7.80 -5.42
C ARG A 105 -15.29 6.77 -4.72
N ILE A 106 -14.82 6.17 -3.63
CA ILE A 106 -15.63 5.19 -2.88
C ILE A 106 -16.78 5.89 -2.14
N GLU A 107 -16.54 7.08 -1.59
CA GLU A 107 -17.59 7.87 -0.93
C GLU A 107 -18.67 8.32 -1.91
N ASP A 108 -18.28 8.82 -3.10
CA ASP A 108 -19.21 9.20 -4.16
C ASP A 108 -19.99 8.01 -4.72
N GLY A 109 -19.32 6.85 -4.85
CA GLY A 109 -19.95 5.60 -5.28
C GLY A 109 -20.99 5.10 -4.27
N ALA A 110 -20.68 5.18 -2.97
CA ALA A 110 -21.60 4.81 -1.89
C ALA A 110 -22.84 5.71 -1.85
N ASN A 111 -22.68 7.02 -2.08
CA ASN A 111 -23.80 7.97 -2.07
C ASN A 111 -24.82 7.73 -3.20
N LYS A 112 -24.41 7.14 -4.34
CA LYS A 112 -25.34 6.82 -5.44
C LYS A 112 -26.23 5.62 -5.17
N THR A 113 -25.83 4.72 -4.27
CA THR A 113 -26.59 3.50 -3.93
C THR A 113 -27.65 3.69 -2.84
N ILE A 114 -27.67 4.83 -2.14
CA ILE A 114 -28.63 5.12 -1.04
C ILE A 114 -29.78 6.03 -1.52
N SER A 115 -30.07 6.02 -2.82
CA SER A 115 -31.31 6.62 -3.36
C SER A 115 -32.34 5.51 -3.52
N THR A 116 -33.07 5.24 -2.44
CA THR A 116 -34.31 4.46 -2.48
C THR A 116 -35.46 5.41 -2.16
N ASP A 117 -36.39 5.53 -3.11
CA ASP A 117 -37.74 6.09 -2.93
C ASP A 117 -38.50 5.39 -1.77
#